data_AF-A0A9Q9K257-F1
#
_entry.id   AF-A0A9Q9K257-F1
#
_cell.length_a   1.000
_cell.length_b   1.000
_cell.length_c   1.000
_cell.angle_alpha   90.00
_cell.angle_beta   90.00
_cell.angle_gamma   90.00
#
_symmetry.space_group_name_H-M   'P 1'
#
loop_
_entity.id
_entity.type
_entity.pdbx_description
1 polymer ?
#
loop_
_entity_poly.entity_id
_entity_poly.type
_entity_poly.pdbx_seq_one_letter_code
_entity_poly.pdbx_strand_id
1 'polypeptide(L)' 'MYKQYWLKSFDYKGVSNVTELIICLMINLGILLLIHLLGYVVPVSKENLVVTLYYIVLVLMIFPTIAMGVRIWNSNKS' A
#
# COMPACT_ATOMS: atom_id res chain seq x y z
N MET A 1 5.48 3.33 -11.64
CA MET A 1 6.01 2.57 -10.50
C MET A 1 4.91 2.02 -9.60
N TYR A 2 4.08 2.88 -8.98
CA TYR A 2 3.01 2.44 -8.08
C TYR A 2 1.95 1.53 -8.72
N LYS A 3 1.58 1.77 -9.99
CA LYS A 3 0.70 0.84 -10.74
C LYS A 3 1.31 -0.57 -10.87
N GLN A 4 2.61 -0.66 -11.12
CA GLN A 4 3.31 -1.95 -11.23
C GLN A 4 3.43 -2.65 -9.88
N TYR A 5 3.58 -1.87 -8.81
CA TYR A 5 3.53 -2.38 -7.43
C TYR A 5 2.22 -3.13 -7.16
N TRP A 6 1.08 -2.56 -7.54
CA TRP A 6 -0.23 -3.22 -7.43
C TRP A 6 -0.43 -4.38 -8.41
N LEU A 7 -0.03 -4.22 -9.68
CA LEU A 7 -0.17 -5.30 -10.68
C LEU A 7 0.66 -6.54 -10.32
N LYS A 8 1.77 -6.35 -9.62
CA LYS A 8 2.68 -7.42 -9.18
C LYS A 8 2.43 -7.85 -7.73
N SER A 9 1.22 -7.65 -7.20
CA SER A 9 0.86 -8.04 -5.82
C SER A 9 1.00 -9.53 -5.55
N PHE A 10 1.00 -10.37 -6.59
CA PHE A 10 1.13 -11.83 -6.49
C PHE A 10 2.36 -12.37 -7.23
N ASP A 11 3.24 -11.47 -7.72
CA ASP A 11 4.52 -11.86 -8.31
C ASP A 11 5.62 -11.80 -7.25
N TYR A 12 6.11 -12.98 -6.88
CA TYR A 12 7.14 -13.20 -5.88
C TYR A 12 8.50 -13.59 -6.48
N LYS A 13 8.57 -13.83 -7.81
CA LYS A 13 9.79 -14.33 -8.46
C LYS A 13 10.69 -13.22 -8.99
N GLY A 14 10.15 -12.00 -9.12
CA GLY A 14 10.91 -10.85 -9.58
C GLY A 14 11.99 -10.37 -8.60
N VAL A 15 12.73 -9.37 -9.07
CA VAL A 15 13.80 -8.66 -8.35
C VAL A 15 13.31 -7.23 -8.14
N SER A 16 13.51 -6.64 -6.97
CA SER A 16 13.10 -5.26 -6.67
C SER A 16 14.08 -4.58 -5.72
N ASN A 17 14.09 -3.24 -5.74
CA ASN A 17 15.03 -2.45 -4.94
C ASN A 17 14.39 -1.88 -3.67
N VAL A 18 15.18 -1.72 -2.62
CA VAL A 18 14.73 -1.11 -1.34
C VAL A 18 14.19 0.30 -1.54
N THR A 19 14.80 1.10 -2.41
CA THR A 19 14.34 2.45 -2.75
C THR A 19 12.92 2.44 -3.35
N GLU A 20 12.59 1.44 -4.18
CA GLU A 20 11.24 1.32 -4.75
C GLU A 20 10.20 0.99 -3.68
N LEU A 21 10.56 0.15 -2.71
CA LEU A 21 9.70 -0.14 -1.55
C LEU A 21 9.44 1.12 -0.72
N ILE A 22 10.48 1.89 -0.40
CA ILE A 22 10.34 3.13 0.39
C ILE A 22 9.38 4.10 -0.33
N ILE A 23 9.56 4.32 -1.62
CA ILE A 23 8.69 5.22 -2.39
C ILE A 23 7.25 4.69 -2.43
N CYS A 24 7.03 3.38 -2.62
CA CYS A 24 5.67 2.82 -2.62
C CYS A 24 5.00 2.91 -1.23
N LEU A 25 5.76 2.73 -0.15
CA LEU A 25 5.28 2.94 1.22
C LEU A 25 4.91 4.40 1.48
N MET A 26 5.70 5.36 1.00
CA MET A 26 5.37 6.78 1.10
C MET A 26 4.08 7.12 0.35
N ILE A 27 3.84 6.51 -0.83
CA ILE A 27 2.59 6.69 -1.57
C ILE A 27 1.41 6.05 -0.83
N ASN A 28 1.56 4.85 -0.26
CA ASN A 28 0.54 4.21 0.57
C ASN A 28 0.15 5.10 1.76
N LEU A 29 1.15 5.62 2.49
CA LEU A 29 0.94 6.54 3.60
C LEU A 29 0.21 7.82 3.15
N GLY A 30 0.57 8.38 2.00
CA GLY A 30 -0.12 9.53 1.42
C GLY A 30 -1.60 9.24 1.15
N ILE A 31 -1.92 8.08 0.57
CA ILE A 31 -3.32 7.68 0.31
C ILE A 31 -4.09 7.49 1.63
N LEU A 32 -3.49 6.81 2.61
CA LEU A 32 -4.12 6.61 3.92
C LEU A 32 -4.37 7.95 4.63
N LEU A 33 -3.41 8.87 4.58
CA LEU A 33 -3.55 10.22 5.14
C LEU A 33 -4.69 10.98 4.45
N LEU A 34 -4.82 10.89 3.13
CA LEU A 34 -5.93 11.51 2.40
C LEU A 34 -7.29 10.94 2.82
N ILE A 35 -7.41 9.62 2.97
CA ILE A 35 -8.64 8.98 3.44
C ILE A 35 -8.97 9.42 4.88
N HIS A 36 -7.94 9.50 5.74
CA HIS A 36 -8.11 9.98 7.10
C HIS A 36 -8.58 11.45 7.13
N LEU A 37 -8.02 12.31 6.27
CA LEU A 37 -8.42 13.71 6.14
C LEU A 37 -9.88 13.85 5.66
N LEU A 38 -10.36 12.95 4.79
CA LEU A 38 -11.77 12.93 4.39
C LEU A 38 -12.71 12.67 5.59
N GLY A 39 -12.25 11.92 6.59
CA GLY A 39 -13.01 11.69 7.83
C GLY A 39 -13.38 12.97 8.58
N TYR A 40 -12.56 14.03 8.49
CA TYR A 40 -12.84 15.32 9.14
C TYR A 40 -13.89 16.16 8.41
N VAL A 41 -14.12 15.90 7.12
CA VAL A 41 -15.04 16.69 6.28
C VAL A 41 -16.40 16.02 6.15
N VAL A 42 -16.45 14.69 6.33
CA VAL A 42 -17.66 13.89 6.17
C VAL A 42 -18.54 13.99 7.42
N PRO A 43 -19.89 14.00 7.28
CA PRO A 43 -20.79 14.01 8.44
C PRO A 43 -20.59 12.81 9.35
N VAL A 44 -20.78 12.99 10.66
CA VAL A 44 -20.63 11.94 11.69
C VAL A 44 -21.42 10.66 11.35
N SER A 45 -22.58 10.79 10.70
CA SER A 45 -23.39 9.63 10.27
C SER A 45 -22.72 8.73 9.23
N LYS A 46 -21.69 9.22 8.52
CA LYS A 46 -20.90 8.47 7.53
C LYS A 46 -19.45 8.24 7.94
N GLU A 47 -19.07 8.63 9.14
CA GLU A 47 -17.71 8.41 9.67
C GLU A 47 -17.35 6.93 9.66
N ASN A 48 -18.26 6.06 10.11
CA ASN A 48 -18.03 4.61 10.12
C ASN A 48 -17.76 4.04 8.72
N LEU A 49 -18.38 4.62 7.67
CA LEU A 49 -18.11 4.24 6.29
C LEU A 49 -16.68 4.62 5.88
N VAL A 50 -16.22 5.83 6.23
CA VAL A 50 -14.86 6.30 5.93
C VAL A 50 -13.82 5.46 6.68
N VAL A 51 -14.06 5.17 7.97
CA VAL A 51 -13.20 4.32 8.79
C VAL A 51 -13.12 2.90 8.21
N THR A 52 -14.27 2.33 7.80
CA THR A 52 -14.29 1.01 7.14
C THR A 52 -13.49 1.03 5.83
N LEU A 53 -13.66 2.07 5.01
CA LEU A 53 -12.90 2.23 3.77
C LEU A 53 -11.40 2.33 4.04
N TYR A 54 -10.99 3.09 5.06
CA TYR A 54 -9.59 3.20 5.49
C TYR A 54 -9.00 1.82 5.79
N TYR A 55 -9.69 1.01 6.60
CA TYR A 55 -9.22 -0.33 6.94
C TYR A 55 -9.17 -1.28 5.74
N ILE A 56 -10.16 -1.23 4.84
CA ILE A 56 -10.14 -2.03 3.60
C ILE A 56 -8.91 -1.68 2.76
N VAL A 57 -8.65 -0.39 2.54
CA VAL A 57 -7.50 0.07 1.75
C VAL A 57 -6.19 -0.35 2.41
N LEU A 58 -6.09 -0.21 3.74
CA LEU A 58 -4.92 -0.62 4.52
C LEU A 58 -4.63 -2.12 4.34
N VAL A 59 -5.65 -2.98 4.45
CA VAL A 59 -5.50 -4.42 4.25
C VAL A 59 -5.09 -4.75 2.81
N LEU A 60 -5.70 -4.10 1.81
CA LEU A 60 -5.34 -4.32 0.40
C LEU A 60 -3.88 -3.94 0.11
N MET A 61 -3.33 -2.91 0.76
CA MET A 61 -1.93 -2.48 0.58
C MET A 61 -0.90 -3.48 1.14
N ILE A 62 -1.30 -4.36 2.07
CA ILE A 62 -0.41 -5.38 2.64
C ILE A 62 0.08 -6.35 1.56
N PHE A 63 -0.80 -6.80 0.67
CA PHE A 63 -0.46 -7.78 -0.38
C PHE A 63 0.72 -7.36 -1.25
N PRO A 64 0.67 -6.20 -1.96
CA PRO A 64 1.81 -5.75 -2.74
C PRO A 64 3.04 -5.42 -1.89
N THR A 65 2.87 -5.02 -0.63
CA THR A 65 4.00 -4.74 0.29
C THR A 65 4.78 -6.04 0.55
N ILE A 66 4.08 -7.12 0.90
CA ILE A 66 4.69 -8.43 1.15
C ILE A 66 5.36 -8.94 -0.12
N ALA A 67 4.68 -8.88 -1.26
CA ALA A 67 5.24 -9.35 -2.54
C ALA A 67 6.52 -8.61 -2.91
N MET A 68 6.55 -7.28 -2.72
CA MET A 68 7.76 -6.49 -2.97
C MET A 68 8.87 -6.80 -1.96
N GLY A 69 8.55 -7.06 -0.69
CA GLY A 69 9.51 -7.50 0.32
C GLY A 69 10.18 -8.83 -0.04
N VAL A 70 9.41 -9.81 -0.51
CA VAL A 70 9.95 -11.09 -1.01
C VAL A 70 10.85 -10.87 -2.23
N ARG A 71 10.46 -9.99 -3.16
CA ARG A 71 11.30 -9.66 -4.33
C ARG A 71 12.63 -9.02 -3.94
N ILE A 72 12.64 -8.13 -2.95
CA ILE A 72 13.88 -7.54 -2.39
C ILE A 72 14.75 -8.61 -1.72
N TRP A 73 14.13 -9.52 -0.96
CA TRP A 73 14.84 -10.63 -0.33
C TRP A 73 15.52 -11.52 -1.36
N ASN A 74 14.86 -11.79 -2.49
CA ASN A 74 15.46 -12.53 -3.60
C ASN A 74 16.61 -11.75 -4.25
N SER A 75 16.48 -10.42 -4.42
CA SER A 75 17.56 -9.55 -4.93
C SER A 75 18.83 -9.66 -4.08
N ASN A 76 18.70 -9.70 -2.76
CA ASN A 76 19.84 -9.74 -1.84
C ASN A 76 20.53 -11.11 -1.77
N LYS A 77 19.90 -12.16 -2.30
CA LYS A 77 20.46 -13.53 -2.35
C LYS A 77 21.17 -13.85 -3.66
N SER A 78 20.93 -13.05 -4.70
CA SER A 78 21.51 -13.23 -6.04
C SER A 78 22.82 -12.46 -6.19
#